data_AF-A0A5B6W9H7-F1
#
_entry.id   AF-A0A5B6W9H7-F1
#
_cell.length_a   1.000
_cell.length_b   1.000
_cell.length_c   1.000
_cell.angle_alpha   90.00
_cell.angle_beta   90.00
_cell.angle_gamma   90.00
#
_symmetry.space_group_name_H-M   'P 1'
#
loop_
_entity.id
_entity.type
_entity.pdbx_description
1 polymer ?
#
loop_
_entity_poly.entity_id
_entity_poly.type
_entity_poly.pdbx_seq_one_letter_code
_entity_poly.pdbx_strand_id
1 'polypeptide(L)'
;MDFVSGLPLSPKKKDAIWIVVDRLTKSAQFILVRTDYSLNRLAKMYIAKIVRLHGLPVSIISNRDPRFTSRFWKKLQEALGTKLNFSMAFHPQTDDMLRCCVLEFEGNWEKYLPLVEFAYNNKTFNRA
;
A
#
# COMPACT_ATOMS: atom_id res chain seq x y z
N MET A 1 -4.54 2.52 -4.43
CA MET A 1 -3.95 1.40 -3.68
C MET A 1 -3.21 0.52 -4.65
N ASP A 2 -2.01 0.13 -4.28
CA ASP A 2 -1.13 -0.67 -5.13
C ASP A 2 -0.21 -1.56 -4.28
N PHE A 3 0.40 -2.57 -4.89
CA PHE A 3 1.39 -3.42 -4.23
C PHE A 3 2.71 -3.40 -5.01
N VAL A 4 3.79 -3.12 -4.30
CA VAL A 4 5.15 -3.44 -4.76
C VAL A 4 5.46 -4.84 -4.27
N SER A 5 5.66 -5.78 -5.18
CA SER A 5 5.92 -7.19 -4.85
C SER A 5 7.17 -7.71 -5.55
N GLY A 6 7.63 -8.89 -5.13
CA GLY A 6 8.89 -9.46 -5.60
C GLY A 6 10.12 -8.76 -5.01
N LEU A 7 9.99 -8.23 -3.79
CA LEU A 7 11.11 -7.65 -3.06
C LEU A 7 11.92 -8.77 -2.38
N PRO A 8 13.24 -8.57 -2.17
CA PRO A 8 14.04 -9.44 -1.32
C PRO A 8 13.39 -9.67 0.04
N LEU A 9 13.40 -10.93 0.48
CA LEU A 9 12.76 -11.33 1.73
C LEU A 9 13.46 -10.67 2.93
N SER A 10 12.71 -9.90 3.72
CA SER A 10 13.22 -9.31 4.95
C SER A 10 13.44 -10.36 6.06
N PRO A 11 14.19 -10.06 7.13
CA PRO A 11 14.32 -10.91 8.32
C PRO A 11 12.98 -11.27 8.96
N LYS A 12 11.98 -10.37 8.94
CA LYS A 12 10.59 -10.68 9.37
C LYS A 12 9.76 -11.35 8.28
N LYS A 13 10.41 -11.89 7.26
CA LYS A 13 9.85 -12.64 6.13
C LYS A 13 8.88 -11.83 5.29
N LYS A 14 9.09 -10.53 5.10
CA LYS A 14 8.26 -9.65 4.24
C LYS A 14 8.87 -9.55 2.85
N ASP A 15 8.04 -9.60 1.80
CA ASP A 15 8.46 -9.57 0.39
C ASP A 15 7.65 -8.59 -0.46
N ALA A 16 6.76 -7.81 0.17
CA ALA A 16 5.92 -6.84 -0.52
C ALA A 16 5.56 -5.64 0.37
N ILE A 17 5.31 -4.50 -0.28
CA ILE A 17 4.84 -3.26 0.32
C ILE A 17 3.47 -2.94 -0.28
N TRP A 18 2.47 -2.80 0.58
CA TRP A 18 1.16 -2.29 0.19
C TRP A 18 1.14 -0.78 0.34
N ILE A 19 0.93 -0.09 -0.78
CA ILE A 19 0.86 1.36 -0.85
C ILE A 19 -0.60 1.81 -0.83
N VAL A 20 -0.91 2.70 0.11
CA VAL A 20 -2.18 3.42 0.17
C VAL A 20 -1.87 4.90 0.14
N VAL A 21 -2.40 5.63 -0.84
CA VAL A 21 -2.20 7.08 -0.96
C VAL A 21 -3.54 7.77 -0.86
N ASP A 22 -3.63 8.75 0.03
CA ASP A 22 -4.76 9.67 0.05
C ASP A 22 -4.66 10.65 -1.14
N ARG A 23 -5.72 10.72 -1.94
CA ARG A 23 -5.67 11.49 -3.19
C ARG A 23 -5.74 12.99 -2.99
N LEU A 24 -6.27 13.44 -1.84
CA LEU A 24 -6.45 14.85 -1.52
C LEU A 24 -5.15 15.46 -1.02
N THR A 25 -4.59 14.88 0.05
CA THR A 25 -3.35 15.34 0.71
C THR A 25 -2.09 14.81 0.02
N LYS A 26 -2.22 13.81 -0.86
CA LYS A 26 -1.11 13.06 -1.45
C LYS A 26 -0.22 12.33 -0.44
N SER A 27 -0.64 12.21 0.82
CA SER A 27 0.07 11.43 1.81
C SER A 27 -0.07 9.94 1.55
N ALA A 28 1.04 9.23 1.59
CA ALA A 28 1.15 7.79 1.43
C ALA A 28 1.34 7.09 2.78
N GLN A 29 0.84 5.86 2.85
CA GLN A 29 1.07 4.92 3.91
C GLN A 29 1.57 3.60 3.31
N PHE A 30 2.75 3.17 3.75
CA PHE A 30 3.46 1.99 3.29
C PHE A 30 3.33 0.88 4.33
N ILE A 31 2.71 -0.23 3.92
CA ILE A 31 2.40 -1.33 4.83
C ILE A 31 3.19 -2.57 4.40
N LEU A 32 4.07 -3.05 5.28
CA LEU A 32 4.78 -4.33 5.09
C LEU A 32 3.83 -5.53 5.08
N VAL A 33 3.75 -6.20 3.93
CA VAL A 33 2.91 -7.38 3.69
C VAL A 33 3.75 -8.56 3.21
N ARG A 34 3.11 -9.73 3.11
CA ARG A 34 3.65 -10.84 2.33
C ARG A 34 2.76 -11.14 1.14
N THR A 35 3.34 -11.61 0.06
CA THR A 35 2.59 -11.98 -1.16
C THR A 35 1.61 -13.14 -0.88
N ASP A 36 1.93 -14.03 0.05
CA ASP A 36 1.11 -15.18 0.45
C ASP A 36 0.03 -14.87 1.50
N TYR A 37 -0.16 -13.60 1.89
CA TYR A 37 -1.18 -13.25 2.86
C TYR A 37 -2.59 -13.47 2.31
N SER A 38 -3.40 -14.15 3.12
CA SER A 38 -4.82 -14.32 2.84
C SER A 38 -5.54 -12.97 2.79
N LEU A 39 -6.59 -12.90 1.99
CA LEU A 39 -7.42 -11.70 1.87
C LEU A 39 -8.04 -11.29 3.22
N ASN A 40 -8.38 -12.25 4.07
CA ASN A 40 -8.85 -12.00 5.44
C ASN A 40 -7.79 -11.27 6.28
N ARG A 41 -6.52 -11.66 6.14
CA ARG A 41 -5.42 -10.98 6.84
C ARG A 41 -5.21 -9.57 6.30
N LEU A 42 -5.26 -9.40 4.98
CA LEU A 42 -5.16 -8.07 4.34
C LEU A 42 -6.31 -7.16 4.77
N ALA A 43 -7.55 -7.66 4.84
CA ALA A 43 -8.71 -6.90 5.33
C ALA A 43 -8.53 -6.43 6.77
N LYS A 44 -8.08 -7.31 7.68
CA LYS A 44 -7.78 -6.93 9.07
C LYS A 44 -6.71 -5.84 9.13
N MET A 45 -5.66 -5.95 8.31
CA MET A 45 -4.60 -4.94 8.23
C MET A 45 -5.12 -3.60 7.67
N TYR A 46 -5.98 -3.64 6.64
CA TYR A 46 -6.61 -2.46 6.07
C TYR A 46 -7.44 -1.71 7.10
N ILE A 47 -8.28 -2.42 7.86
CA ILE A 47 -9.10 -1.80 8.91
C ILE A 47 -8.20 -1.20 9.99
N ALA A 48 -7.23 -1.96 10.49
CA ALA A 48 -6.37 -1.52 11.60
C ALA A 48 -5.43 -0.37 11.24
N LYS A 49 -4.92 -0.32 10.00
CA LYS A 49 -3.92 0.65 9.59
C LYS A 49 -4.48 1.83 8.81
N ILE A 50 -5.52 1.62 8.00
CA ILE A 50 -6.08 2.66 7.15
C ILE A 50 -7.39 3.18 7.75
N VAL A 51 -8.40 2.32 7.86
CA VAL A 51 -9.75 2.75 8.28
C VAL A 51 -9.74 3.37 9.68
N ARG A 52 -8.97 2.79 10.61
CA ARG A 52 -8.84 3.32 11.98
C ARG A 52 -8.29 4.75 12.02
N LEU A 53 -7.37 5.10 11.10
CA LEU A 53 -6.68 6.39 11.11
C LEU A 53 -7.41 7.44 10.26
N HIS A 54 -7.94 7.03 9.10
CA HIS A 54 -8.46 7.94 8.07
C HIS A 54 -9.97 7.85 7.88
N GLY A 55 -10.63 6.92 8.57
CA GLY A 55 -12.04 6.61 8.34
C GLY A 55 -12.27 5.81 7.05
N LEU A 56 -13.54 5.73 6.65
CA LEU A 56 -13.94 5.02 5.44
C LEU A 56 -13.85 5.95 4.23
N PRO A 57 -13.08 5.61 3.19
CA PRO A 57 -13.02 6.42 1.99
C PRO A 57 -14.32 6.27 1.18
N VAL A 58 -14.77 7.37 0.56
CA VAL A 58 -15.91 7.35 -0.36
C VAL A 58 -15.62 6.50 -1.60
N SER A 59 -14.37 6.52 -2.08
CA SER A 59 -13.94 5.68 -3.19
C SER A 59 -12.46 5.31 -3.10
N ILE A 60 -12.12 4.16 -3.67
CA ILE A 60 -10.76 3.65 -3.81
C ILE A 60 -10.48 3.43 -5.29
N ILE A 61 -9.32 3.88 -5.75
CA ILE A 61 -8.77 3.47 -7.05
C ILE A 61 -7.65 2.47 -6.76
N SER A 62 -7.74 1.29 -7.37
CA SER A 62 -6.73 0.25 -7.27
C SER A 62 -6.31 -0.24 -8.66
N ASN A 63 -5.14 -0.87 -8.76
CA ASN A 63 -4.76 -1.59 -9.96
C ASN A 63 -5.63 -2.87 -10.12
N ARG A 64 -5.43 -3.62 -11.20
CA ARG A 64 -6.17 -4.88 -11.46
C ARG A 64 -5.57 -6.10 -10.74
N ASP A 65 -4.85 -5.91 -9.65
CA ASP A 65 -4.29 -7.01 -8.88
C ASP A 65 -5.40 -8.01 -8.46
N PRO A 66 -5.17 -9.34 -8.56
CA PRO A 66 -6.14 -10.36 -8.19
C PRO A 66 -6.71 -10.20 -6.77
N ARG A 67 -5.91 -9.63 -5.85
CA ARG A 67 -6.35 -9.38 -4.47
C ARG A 67 -7.48 -8.35 -4.42
N PHE A 68 -7.37 -7.27 -5.18
CA PHE A 68 -8.39 -6.21 -5.23
C PHE A 68 -9.59 -6.58 -6.12
N THR A 69 -9.37 -7.37 -7.17
CA THR A 69 -10.45 -7.80 -8.08
C THR A 69 -11.26 -8.99 -7.56
N SER A 70 -10.78 -9.63 -6.49
CA SER A 70 -11.44 -10.76 -5.81
C SER A 70 -12.87 -10.43 -5.36
N ARG A 71 -13.74 -11.45 -5.33
CA ARG A 71 -15.13 -11.29 -4.85
C ARG A 71 -15.18 -10.84 -3.39
N PHE A 72 -14.28 -11.40 -2.56
CA PHE A 72 -14.18 -11.04 -1.16
C PHE A 72 -13.87 -9.55 -0.97
N TRP A 73 -12.86 -9.02 -1.67
CA TRP A 73 -12.47 -7.62 -1.53
C TRP A 73 -13.57 -6.68 -2.02
N LYS A 74 -14.21 -7.00 -3.14
CA LYS A 74 -15.38 -6.25 -3.64
C LYS A 74 -16.51 -6.19 -2.62
N LYS A 75 -16.89 -7.35 -2.05
CA LYS A 75 -17.95 -7.43 -1.03
C LYS A 75 -17.59 -6.70 0.26
N LEU A 76 -16.32 -6.73 0.67
CA LEU A 76 -15.84 -5.94 1.79
C LEU A 76 -16.04 -4.44 1.55
N GLN A 77 -15.62 -3.92 0.40
CA GLN A 77 -15.78 -2.49 0.09
C GLN A 77 -17.25 -2.09 -0.05
N GLU A 78 -18.09 -2.92 -0.67
CA GLU A 78 -19.54 -2.73 -0.73
C GLU A 78 -20.15 -2.62 0.67
N ALA A 79 -19.80 -3.53 1.59
CA ALA A 79 -20.30 -3.53 2.96
C ALA A 79 -19.83 -2.29 3.77
N LEU A 80 -18.66 -1.76 3.43
CA LEU A 80 -18.13 -0.53 4.00
C LEU A 80 -18.69 0.75 3.35
N GLY A 81 -19.53 0.62 2.30
CA GLY A 81 -20.06 1.77 1.56
C GLY A 81 -19.03 2.47 0.67
N THR A 82 -17.89 1.83 0.40
CA THR A 82 -16.79 2.38 -0.39
C THR A 82 -16.89 1.94 -1.86
N LYS A 83 -16.83 2.88 -2.79
CA LYS A 83 -16.81 2.57 -4.23
C LYS A 83 -15.42 2.12 -4.66
N LEU A 84 -15.28 0.88 -5.13
CA LEU A 84 -14.02 0.35 -5.64
C LEU A 84 -13.93 0.50 -7.17
N ASN A 85 -12.95 1.27 -7.64
CA ASN A 85 -12.65 1.48 -9.04
C ASN A 85 -11.29 0.86 -9.40
N PHE A 86 -11.16 0.42 -10.65
CA PHE A 86 -9.92 -0.16 -11.17
C PHE A 86 -9.30 0.74 -12.24
N SER A 87 -8.00 0.96 -12.16
CA SER A 87 -7.22 1.63 -13.20
C SER A 87 -6.07 0.73 -13.67
N MET A 88 -5.51 1.05 -14.83
CA MET A 88 -4.18 0.54 -15.23
C MET A 88 -3.05 1.44 -14.71
N ALA A 89 -3.36 2.38 -13.81
CA ALA A 89 -2.38 3.34 -13.34
C ALA A 89 -1.37 2.62 -12.45
N PHE A 90 -0.25 2.26 -13.05
CA PHE A 90 0.98 1.95 -12.36
C PHE A 90 1.61 3.26 -11.92
N HIS A 91 2.17 3.31 -10.72
CA HIS A 91 2.95 4.46 -10.24
C HIS A 91 4.45 4.15 -10.33
N PRO A 92 5.04 4.13 -11.55
CA PRO A 92 6.41 3.69 -11.76
C PRO A 92 7.41 4.44 -10.89
N GLN A 93 7.23 5.76 -10.74
CA GLN A 93 8.11 6.56 -9.88
C GLN A 93 8.15 6.10 -8.42
N THR A 94 7.02 5.66 -7.86
CA THR A 94 6.99 5.18 -6.46
C THR A 94 7.49 3.75 -6.35
N ASP A 95 7.20 2.90 -7.34
CA ASP A 95 7.72 1.53 -7.41
C ASP A 95 9.25 1.53 -7.52
N ASP A 96 9.80 2.31 -8.46
CA ASP A 96 11.24 2.45 -8.68
C ASP A 96 11.95 3.00 -7.44
N MET A 97 11.40 4.05 -6.82
CA MET A 97 11.94 4.62 -5.58
C MET A 97 12.01 3.56 -4.47
N LEU A 98 10.93 2.80 -4.26
CA LEU A 98 10.88 1.78 -3.21
C LEU A 98 11.84 0.63 -3.52
N ARG A 99 11.94 0.20 -4.78
CA ARG A 99 12.90 -0.83 -5.20
C ARG A 99 14.34 -0.38 -4.97
N CYS A 100 14.69 0.86 -5.31
CA CYS A 100 16.01 1.43 -5.04
C CYS A 100 16.31 1.46 -3.53
N CYS A 101 15.38 1.93 -2.70
CA CYS A 101 15.56 1.90 -1.24
C CYS A 101 15.76 0.48 -0.70
N VAL A 102 15.01 -0.50 -1.23
CA VAL A 102 15.14 -1.89 -0.79
C VAL A 102 16.50 -2.48 -1.16
N LEU A 103 17.05 -2.13 -2.33
CA LEU A 103 18.40 -2.53 -2.73
C LEU A 103 19.47 -1.85 -1.87
N GLU A 104 19.33 -0.55 -1.61
CA GLU A 104 20.29 0.23 -0.82
C GLU A 104 20.36 -0.23 0.65
N PHE A 105 19.22 -0.58 1.24
CA PHE A 105 19.14 -1.00 2.65
C PHE A 105 19.28 -2.52 2.84
N GLU A 106 19.46 -3.27 1.75
CA GLU A 106 19.61 -4.72 1.72
C GLU A 106 18.58 -5.44 2.62
N GLY A 107 18.97 -6.49 3.35
CA GLY A 107 18.08 -7.21 4.27
C GLY A 107 17.43 -6.36 5.36
N ASN A 108 17.87 -5.13 5.60
CA ASN A 108 17.35 -4.27 6.66
C ASN A 108 16.27 -3.28 6.19
N TRP A 109 15.88 -3.31 4.92
CA TRP A 109 14.93 -2.37 4.31
C TRP A 109 13.63 -2.18 5.11
N GLU A 110 13.15 -3.22 5.78
CA GLU A 110 11.95 -3.15 6.62
C GLU A 110 12.04 -2.14 7.78
N LYS A 111 13.24 -1.92 8.32
CA LYS A 111 13.51 -0.99 9.43
C LYS A 111 13.45 0.45 8.96
N TYR A 112 13.81 0.68 7.70
CA TYR A 112 13.90 2.01 7.10
C TYR A 112 12.60 2.42 6.40
N LEU A 113 11.66 1.49 6.16
CA LEU A 113 10.39 1.80 5.51
C LEU A 113 9.63 2.99 6.15
N PRO A 114 9.54 3.13 7.49
CA PRO A 114 8.93 4.32 8.09
C PRO A 114 9.63 5.63 7.74
N LEU A 115 10.96 5.63 7.60
CA LEU A 115 11.73 6.80 7.19
C LEU A 115 11.51 7.13 5.71
N VAL A 116 11.38 6.09 4.86
CA VAL A 116 11.05 6.27 3.44
C VAL A 116 9.64 6.85 3.28
N GLU A 117 8.66 6.37 4.06
CA GLU A 117 7.30 6.93 4.10
C GLU A 117 7.32 8.40 4.53
N PHE A 118 8.04 8.72 5.62
CA PHE A 118 8.20 10.08 6.10
C PHE A 118 8.83 11.01 5.05
N ALA A 119 9.91 10.56 4.40
CA ALA A 119 10.57 11.32 3.34
C ALA A 119 9.67 11.54 2.12
N TYR A 120 8.88 10.54 1.73
CA TYR A 120 7.89 10.66 0.66
C TYR A 120 6.86 11.74 0.99
N ASN A 121 6.24 11.66 2.17
CA ASN A 121 5.17 12.57 2.59
C ASN A 121 5.65 14.02 2.74
N ASN A 122 6.87 14.25 3.24
CA ASN A 122 7.42 15.61 3.36
C ASN A 122 7.77 16.24 2.01
N LYS A 123 8.22 15.45 1.03
CA LYS A 123 8.47 15.97 -0.33
C LYS A 123 7.17 16.43 -0.99
N THR A 124 6.06 15.76 -0.69
CA THR A 124 4.75 16.11 -1.28
C THR A 124 4.07 17.24 -0.52
N PHE A 125 4.23 17.31 0.80
CA PHE A 125 3.69 18.40 1.62
C PHE A 125 4.36 19.75 1.31
N ASN A 126 5.69 19.79 1.11
CA ASN A 126 6.43 21.02 0.78
C ASN A 126 6.26 21.50 -0.67
N ARG A 127 5.33 20.93 -1.43
CA ARG A 127 4.97 21.36 -2.79
C ARG A 127 3.54 21.93 -2.88
N ALA A 128 2.82 22.03 -1.77
CA ALA A 128 1.49 22.63 -1.68
C ALA A 128 1.56 24.12 -1.28
#